data_AF-A0A3M6FS51-F1
#
_entry.id   AF-A0A3M6FS51-F1
#
_cell.length_a   1.000
_cell.length_b   1.000
_cell.length_c   1.000
_cell.angle_alpha   90.00
_cell.angle_beta   90.00
_cell.angle_gamma   90.00
#
_symmetry.space_group_name_H-M   'P 1'
#
loop_
_entity.id
_entity.type
_entity.pdbx_description
1 polymer ?
#
loop_
_entity_poly.entity_id
_entity_poly.type
_entity_poly.pdbx_seq_one_letter_code
_entity_poly.pdbx_strand_id
1 'polypeptide(L)'
;MQQRDDWRTLFDQLPVCFFSYRARSGNWLAGGLISSRDSSARRYPFFIFQTVKSSDAGVFVNPFTLSELFAGQIKPLLHMAAQGEGTSVLFERIRALRPLQGQDFELFRRVHEKFLVNFTLRDIATSLESSYPEFISNAVLTRLQALGRLSYRAPIGISLPLPAERGLKNPTADLWVNWLTRIDPNKAVPQISILADDFMRPRLFCFPSRNTSGVYRVVTGVGEHSENYDVLAPFDAFDEHHRGHVFPDIDRPLYDVIDRFVDVLDLKSV
;
A
#
# COMPACT_ATOMS: atom_id res chain seq x y z
N MET A 1 -14.84 -10.08 -12.33
CA MET A 1 -13.67 -10.20 -13.23
C MET A 1 -13.91 -11.16 -14.37
N GLN A 2 -14.11 -12.47 -14.13
CA GLN A 2 -14.21 -13.47 -15.22
C GLN A 2 -15.35 -13.25 -16.22
N GLN A 3 -16.38 -12.47 -15.87
CA GLN A 3 -17.49 -12.09 -16.74
C GLN A 3 -17.16 -10.98 -17.75
N ARG A 4 -15.97 -10.35 -17.67
CA ARG A 4 -15.53 -9.33 -18.64
C ARG A 4 -14.68 -9.93 -19.73
N ASP A 5 -14.86 -9.51 -20.98
CA ASP A 5 -14.10 -10.07 -22.10
C ASP A 5 -12.58 -9.80 -22.01
N ASP A 6 -12.19 -8.68 -21.40
CA ASP A 6 -10.80 -8.21 -21.25
C ASP A 6 -10.06 -8.75 -20.01
N TRP A 7 -10.70 -9.57 -19.17
CA TRP A 7 -10.15 -9.94 -17.85
C TRP A 7 -8.76 -10.59 -17.92
N ARG A 8 -8.50 -11.35 -18.99
CA ARG A 8 -7.24 -12.04 -19.22
C ARG A 8 -6.09 -11.06 -19.46
N THR A 9 -6.35 -10.06 -20.29
CA THR A 9 -5.39 -8.99 -20.60
C THR A 9 -5.06 -8.20 -19.34
N LEU A 10 -6.09 -7.81 -18.59
CA LEU A 10 -5.92 -7.10 -17.32
C LEU A 10 -5.12 -7.91 -16.30
N PHE A 11 -5.39 -9.21 -16.19
CA PHE A 11 -4.61 -10.11 -15.35
C PHE A 11 -3.16 -10.17 -15.79
N ASP A 12 -2.91 -10.42 -17.08
CA ASP A 12 -1.56 -10.59 -17.64
C ASP A 12 -0.73 -9.29 -17.57
N GLN A 13 -1.37 -8.11 -17.56
CA GLN A 13 -0.73 -6.79 -17.48
C GLN A 13 -0.47 -6.30 -16.05
N LEU A 14 -0.93 -7.02 -15.02
CA LEU A 14 -0.67 -6.60 -13.65
C LEU A 14 0.84 -6.52 -13.38
N PRO A 15 1.33 -5.39 -12.84
CA PRO A 15 2.73 -5.30 -12.44
C PRO A 15 3.02 -6.26 -11.28
N VAL A 16 4.31 -6.47 -11.01
CA VAL A 16 4.72 -7.12 -9.76
C VAL A 16 4.13 -6.33 -8.60
N CYS A 17 3.46 -7.03 -7.70
CA CYS A 17 2.85 -6.40 -6.54
C CYS A 17 3.54 -6.91 -5.28
N PHE A 18 3.92 -6.00 -4.37
CA PHE A 18 4.35 -6.35 -3.02
C PHE A 18 3.19 -6.16 -2.07
N PHE A 19 3.05 -7.03 -1.08
CA PHE A 19 1.90 -7.01 -0.19
C PHE A 19 2.27 -7.24 1.27
N SER A 20 1.42 -6.70 2.13
CA SER A 20 1.28 -7.07 3.54
C SER A 20 -0.16 -7.50 3.79
N TYR A 21 -0.35 -8.64 4.45
CA TYR A 21 -1.65 -9.20 4.77
C TYR A 21 -1.70 -9.65 6.22
N ARG A 22 -2.70 -9.17 6.97
CA ARG A 22 -2.94 -9.61 8.34
C ARG A 22 -3.78 -10.88 8.35
N ALA A 23 -3.21 -12.00 8.76
CA ALA A 23 -3.92 -13.26 8.88
C ALA A 23 -4.92 -13.26 10.05
N ARG A 24 -5.87 -14.20 10.02
CA ARG A 24 -6.84 -14.39 11.13
C ARG A 24 -6.17 -14.76 12.45
N SER A 25 -5.02 -15.42 12.40
CA SER A 25 -4.19 -15.75 13.57
C SER A 25 -3.52 -14.53 14.21
N GLY A 26 -3.58 -13.36 13.57
CA GLY A 26 -2.86 -12.16 13.99
C GLY A 26 -1.47 -12.02 13.36
N ASN A 27 -0.92 -13.09 12.79
CA ASN A 27 0.34 -13.05 12.05
C ASN A 27 0.21 -12.21 10.78
N TRP A 28 1.35 -11.71 10.30
CA TRP A 28 1.45 -10.99 9.04
C TRP A 28 2.04 -11.89 7.97
N LEU A 29 1.57 -11.74 6.73
CA LEU A 29 2.22 -12.27 5.55
C LEU A 29 2.80 -11.08 4.79
N ALA A 30 4.10 -11.07 4.58
CA ALA A 30 4.78 -10.07 3.77
C ALA A 30 5.40 -10.75 2.56
N GLY A 31 5.20 -10.21 1.36
CA GLY A 31 5.74 -10.83 0.16
C GLY A 31 5.39 -10.13 -1.12
N GLY A 32 5.55 -10.87 -2.22
CA GLY A 32 5.28 -10.39 -3.55
C GLY A 32 4.47 -11.40 -4.35
N LEU A 33 3.75 -10.89 -5.33
CA LEU A 33 2.97 -11.66 -6.28
C LEU A 33 3.21 -11.15 -7.70
N ILE A 34 3.08 -12.05 -8.66
CA ILE A 34 3.08 -11.75 -10.08
C ILE A 34 2.03 -12.59 -10.77
N SER A 35 1.43 -12.05 -11.83
CA SER A 35 0.56 -12.83 -12.70
C SER A 35 1.34 -13.96 -13.37
N SER A 36 0.79 -15.17 -13.29
CA SER A 36 1.44 -16.39 -13.80
C SER A 36 0.39 -17.37 -14.38
N ARG A 37 0.88 -18.51 -14.88
CA ARG A 37 0.07 -19.60 -15.45
C ARG A 37 0.61 -20.95 -15.01
N ASP A 38 -0.28 -21.91 -14.80
CA ASP A 38 0.12 -23.31 -14.60
C ASP A 38 0.44 -24.01 -15.93
N SER A 39 0.88 -25.27 -15.86
CA SER A 39 1.21 -26.10 -17.03
C SER A 39 0.03 -26.33 -17.99
N SER A 40 -1.21 -26.12 -17.53
CA SER A 40 -2.43 -26.18 -18.36
C SER A 40 -2.84 -24.81 -18.91
N ALA A 41 -1.97 -23.80 -18.81
CA ALA A 41 -2.20 -22.41 -19.20
C ALA A 41 -3.32 -21.71 -18.41
N ARG A 42 -3.77 -22.27 -17.27
CA ARG A 42 -4.73 -21.60 -16.39
C ARG A 42 -4.01 -20.48 -15.65
N ARG A 43 -4.60 -19.28 -15.69
CA ARG A 43 -4.07 -18.08 -15.04
C ARG A 43 -4.25 -18.17 -13.53
N TYR A 44 -3.16 -18.06 -12.79
CA TYR A 44 -3.16 -18.00 -11.33
C TYR A 44 -1.96 -17.17 -10.88
N PRO A 45 -2.12 -16.27 -9.89
CA PRO A 45 -0.99 -15.53 -9.34
C PRO A 45 0.02 -16.47 -8.70
N PHE A 46 1.30 -16.19 -8.92
CA PHE A 46 2.39 -16.84 -8.19
C PHE A 46 2.82 -15.95 -7.03
N PHE A 47 2.96 -16.53 -5.84
CA PHE A 47 3.30 -15.79 -4.61
C PHE A 47 4.61 -16.30 -4.02
N ILE A 48 5.42 -15.38 -3.52
CA ILE A 48 6.52 -15.68 -2.60
C ILE A 48 6.33 -14.80 -1.37
N PHE A 49 6.23 -15.40 -0.19
CA PHE A 49 5.97 -14.66 1.04
C PHE A 49 6.63 -15.31 2.25
N GLN A 50 6.82 -14.51 3.29
CA GLN A 50 7.22 -14.97 4.62
C GLN A 50 6.10 -14.69 5.61
N THR A 51 5.98 -15.56 6.61
CA THR A 51 5.11 -15.32 7.76
C THR A 51 5.91 -14.59 8.82
N VAL A 52 5.36 -13.47 9.27
CA VAL A 52 5.88 -12.64 10.36
C VAL A 52 4.95 -12.82 11.56
N LYS A 53 5.51 -13.24 12.70
CA LYS A 53 4.71 -13.47 13.91
C LYS A 53 4.27 -12.15 14.51
N SER A 54 3.06 -12.12 15.04
CA SER A 54 2.53 -10.91 15.71
C SER A 54 3.36 -10.50 16.93
N SER A 55 4.01 -11.45 17.61
CA SER A 55 4.92 -11.19 18.73
C SER A 55 6.12 -10.35 18.34
N ASP A 56 6.58 -10.48 17.09
CA ASP A 56 7.84 -9.91 16.64
C ASP A 56 7.63 -8.54 15.97
N ALA A 57 6.46 -8.32 15.36
CA ALA A 57 6.17 -7.13 14.56
C ALA A 57 5.23 -6.11 15.24
N GLY A 58 4.53 -6.48 16.32
CA GLY A 58 3.58 -5.59 16.98
C GLY A 58 2.54 -4.98 16.03
N VAL A 59 2.32 -3.66 16.13
CA VAL A 59 1.54 -2.90 15.14
C VAL A 59 2.43 -2.68 13.91
N PHE A 60 2.19 -3.45 12.85
CA PHE A 60 3.07 -3.50 11.69
C PHE A 60 2.77 -2.36 10.70
N VAL A 61 3.43 -1.21 10.90
CA VAL A 61 3.15 0.05 10.17
C VAL A 61 4.09 0.31 9.00
N ASN A 62 5.23 -0.38 8.92
CA ASN A 62 6.26 -0.18 7.89
C ASN A 62 6.54 -1.43 7.02
N PRO A 63 5.51 -2.12 6.49
CA PRO A 63 5.70 -3.36 5.77
C PRO A 63 6.57 -3.23 4.53
N PHE A 64 6.57 -2.09 3.82
CA PHE A 64 7.19 -1.98 2.50
C PHE A 64 8.68 -1.63 2.58
N THR A 65 9.09 -0.76 3.50
CA THR A 65 10.51 -0.47 3.73
C THR A 65 11.20 -1.68 4.34
N LEU A 66 10.59 -2.36 5.31
CA LEU A 66 11.11 -3.64 5.81
C LEU A 66 11.21 -4.67 4.69
N SER A 67 10.17 -4.77 3.88
CA SER A 67 10.15 -5.70 2.78
C SER A 67 11.14 -5.33 1.69
N GLU A 68 11.81 -4.16 1.67
CA GLU A 68 12.73 -3.84 0.57
C GLU A 68 13.87 -4.86 0.42
N LEU A 69 14.45 -5.32 1.54
CA LEU A 69 15.48 -6.37 1.52
C LEU A 69 14.96 -7.68 0.95
N PHE A 70 13.72 -8.02 1.29
CA PHE A 70 13.06 -9.25 0.85
C PHE A 70 12.53 -9.13 -0.58
N ALA A 71 11.88 -8.03 -0.91
CA ALA A 71 11.36 -7.60 -2.21
C ALA A 71 12.45 -7.61 -3.27
N GLY A 72 13.62 -7.06 -2.95
CA GLY A 72 14.79 -7.09 -3.83
C GLY A 72 15.24 -8.52 -4.18
N GLN A 73 15.11 -9.46 -3.23
CA GLN A 73 15.47 -10.86 -3.45
C GLN A 73 14.37 -11.64 -4.17
N ILE A 74 13.10 -11.40 -3.86
CA ILE A 74 11.98 -12.15 -4.45
C ILE A 74 11.57 -11.63 -5.83
N LYS A 75 11.79 -10.36 -6.18
CA LYS A 75 11.38 -9.81 -7.48
C LYS A 75 11.98 -10.59 -8.67
N PRO A 76 13.29 -10.91 -8.69
CA PRO A 76 13.85 -11.79 -9.73
C PRO A 76 13.22 -13.19 -9.72
N LEU A 77 12.94 -13.76 -8.54
CA LEU A 77 12.33 -15.09 -8.41
C LEU A 77 10.90 -15.13 -8.96
N LEU A 78 10.12 -14.06 -8.73
CA LEU A 78 8.78 -13.89 -9.29
C LEU A 78 8.84 -13.86 -10.81
N HIS A 79 9.76 -13.08 -11.39
CA HIS A 79 9.92 -13.03 -12.85
C HIS A 79 10.35 -14.38 -13.44
N MET A 80 11.32 -15.07 -12.82
CA MET A 80 11.72 -16.41 -13.26
C MET A 80 10.53 -17.39 -13.22
N ALA A 81 9.72 -17.36 -12.16
CA ALA A 81 8.53 -18.20 -12.06
C ALA A 81 7.51 -17.89 -13.16
N ALA A 82 7.26 -16.62 -13.46
CA ALA A 82 6.34 -16.22 -14.54
C ALA A 82 6.88 -16.57 -15.95
N GLN A 83 8.20 -16.66 -16.11
CA GLN A 83 8.88 -17.03 -17.36
C GLN A 83 9.00 -18.55 -17.56
N GLY A 84 8.55 -19.36 -16.60
CA GLY A 84 8.54 -20.82 -16.72
C GLY A 84 9.84 -21.50 -16.28
N GLU A 85 10.63 -20.86 -15.41
CA GLU A 85 11.83 -21.45 -14.82
C GLU A 85 11.51 -22.77 -14.10
N GLY A 86 12.50 -23.68 -14.08
CA GLY A 86 12.34 -24.99 -13.45
C GLY A 86 11.99 -24.89 -11.96
N THR A 87 11.01 -25.66 -11.51
CA THR A 87 10.56 -25.62 -10.10
C THR A 87 11.70 -25.94 -9.13
N SER A 88 12.59 -26.87 -9.47
CA SER A 88 13.75 -27.22 -8.63
C SER A 88 14.63 -26.00 -8.35
N VAL A 89 14.97 -25.23 -9.38
CA VAL A 89 15.79 -24.01 -9.29
C VAL A 89 15.09 -22.95 -8.44
N LEU A 90 13.79 -22.74 -8.67
CA LEU A 90 13.00 -21.78 -7.90
C LEU A 90 12.94 -22.16 -6.41
N PHE A 91 12.61 -23.41 -6.09
CA PHE A 91 12.50 -23.86 -4.71
C PHE A 91 13.84 -23.83 -3.98
N GLU A 92 14.94 -24.15 -4.65
CA GLU A 92 16.28 -24.03 -4.06
C GLU A 92 16.59 -22.57 -3.69
N ARG A 93 16.36 -21.63 -4.62
CA ARG A 93 16.57 -20.20 -4.35
C ARG A 93 15.64 -19.64 -3.28
N ILE A 94 14.37 -20.07 -3.26
CA ILE A 94 13.40 -19.67 -2.23
C ILE A 94 13.85 -20.17 -0.86
N ARG A 95 14.37 -21.40 -0.75
CA ARG A 95 14.90 -21.95 0.51
C ARG A 95 16.15 -21.23 1.00
N ALA A 96 16.94 -20.66 0.09
CA ALA A 96 18.12 -19.88 0.41
C ALA A 96 17.79 -18.46 0.92
N LEU A 97 16.54 -18.00 0.80
CA LEU A 97 16.12 -16.70 1.31
C LEU A 97 16.20 -16.68 2.84
N ARG A 98 16.90 -15.69 3.38
CA ARG A 98 16.94 -15.46 4.83
C ARG A 98 15.54 -15.05 5.34
N PRO A 99 15.04 -15.66 6.42
CA PRO A 99 13.85 -15.17 7.11
C PRO A 99 14.07 -13.78 7.73
N LEU A 100 13.02 -12.96 7.75
CA LEU A 100 12.98 -11.73 8.54
C LEU A 100 13.05 -12.07 10.04
N GLN A 101 13.88 -11.34 10.78
CA GLN A 101 14.15 -11.54 12.19
C GLN A 101 13.80 -10.29 13.00
N GLY A 102 13.62 -10.43 14.33
CA GLY A 102 13.34 -9.33 15.27
C GLY A 102 14.19 -8.07 15.06
N GLN A 103 15.49 -8.25 14.78
CA GLN A 103 16.43 -7.15 14.54
C GLN A 103 16.12 -6.34 13.27
N ASP A 104 15.59 -6.99 12.23
CA ASP A 104 15.18 -6.32 11.00
C ASP A 104 14.00 -5.39 11.29
N PHE A 105 12.99 -5.86 12.04
CA PHE A 105 11.85 -5.03 12.41
C PHE A 105 12.26 -3.79 13.19
N GLU A 106 13.15 -3.94 14.17
CA GLU A 106 13.63 -2.82 14.98
C GLU A 106 14.46 -1.83 14.16
N LEU A 107 15.33 -2.32 13.26
CA LEU A 107 16.08 -1.47 12.35
C LEU A 107 15.15 -0.64 11.46
N PHE A 108 14.21 -1.29 10.79
CA PHE A 108 13.33 -0.62 9.83
C PHE A 108 12.30 0.29 10.51
N ARG A 109 11.93 0.01 11.77
CA ARG A 109 11.14 0.93 12.58
C ARG A 109 11.91 2.25 12.78
N ARG A 110 13.19 2.18 13.14
CA ARG A 110 14.04 3.37 13.28
C ARG A 110 14.28 4.09 11.96
N VAL A 111 14.40 3.36 10.86
CA VAL A 111 14.50 3.96 9.51
C VAL A 111 13.23 4.77 9.20
N HIS A 112 12.05 4.19 9.45
CA HIS A 112 10.77 4.87 9.27
C HIS A 112 10.64 6.10 10.18
N GLU A 113 11.01 5.99 11.44
CA GLU A 113 11.01 7.13 12.37
C GLU A 113 11.91 8.28 11.89
N LYS A 114 13.13 7.95 11.43
CA LYS A 114 14.04 8.96 10.85
C LYS A 114 13.45 9.58 9.58
N PHE A 115 12.78 8.80 8.75
CA PHE A 115 12.10 9.31 7.56
C PHE A 115 11.04 10.34 7.94
N LEU A 116 10.19 10.04 8.94
CA LEU A 116 9.14 10.97 9.40
C LEU A 116 9.70 12.27 10.00
N VAL A 117 10.91 12.24 10.56
CA VAL A 117 11.58 13.43 11.13
C VAL A 117 12.29 14.26 10.06
N ASN A 118 12.89 13.62 9.06
CA ASN A 118 13.79 14.28 8.12
C ASN A 118 13.10 14.73 6.82
N PHE A 119 11.92 14.20 6.51
CA PHE A 119 11.16 14.55 5.31
C PHE A 119 9.92 15.37 5.66
N THR A 120 9.48 16.17 4.71
CA THR A 120 8.29 17.03 4.76
C THR A 120 7.23 16.55 3.76
N LEU A 121 6.00 17.06 3.89
CA LEU A 121 4.97 16.75 2.88
C LEU A 121 5.30 17.39 1.52
N ARG A 122 6.04 18.51 1.50
CA ARG A 122 6.56 19.12 0.27
C ARG A 122 7.52 18.17 -0.46
N ASP A 123 8.41 17.50 0.24
CA ASP A 123 9.35 16.55 -0.38
C ASP A 123 8.59 15.41 -1.07
N ILE A 124 7.55 14.89 -0.40
CA ILE A 124 6.68 13.86 -0.98
C ILE A 124 5.94 14.39 -2.20
N ALA A 125 5.32 15.57 -2.10
CA ALA A 125 4.61 16.19 -3.21
C ALA A 125 5.53 16.37 -4.43
N THR A 126 6.73 16.92 -4.21
CA THR A 126 7.75 17.14 -5.25
C THR A 126 8.14 15.83 -5.93
N SER A 127 8.35 14.75 -5.15
CA SER A 127 8.68 13.43 -5.70
C SER A 127 7.55 12.81 -6.54
N LEU A 128 6.30 13.21 -6.27
CA LEU A 128 5.11 12.73 -6.97
C LEU A 128 4.84 13.49 -8.27
N GLU A 129 5.28 14.75 -8.42
CA GLU A 129 4.94 15.63 -9.56
C GLU A 129 5.17 14.97 -10.93
N SER A 130 6.27 14.24 -11.09
CA SER A 130 6.62 13.58 -12.36
C SER A 130 5.63 12.48 -12.76
N SER A 131 5.07 11.76 -11.78
CA SER A 131 4.23 10.59 -11.97
C SER A 131 2.74 10.92 -11.77
N TYR A 132 2.45 11.98 -11.03
CA TYR A 132 1.12 12.41 -10.59
C TYR A 132 1.03 13.95 -10.59
N PRO A 133 1.01 14.60 -11.76
CA PRO A 133 0.85 16.06 -11.85
C PRO A 133 -0.48 16.55 -11.24
N GLU A 134 -1.48 15.67 -11.13
CA GLU A 134 -2.75 15.94 -10.46
C GLU A 134 -2.67 15.92 -8.91
N PHE A 135 -1.51 15.59 -8.34
CA PHE A 135 -1.33 15.57 -6.89
C PHE A 135 -1.36 17.00 -6.32
N ILE A 136 -2.38 17.28 -5.51
CA ILE A 136 -2.50 18.55 -4.78
C ILE A 136 -2.59 18.22 -3.29
N SER A 137 -1.58 18.61 -2.51
CA SER A 137 -1.44 18.22 -1.10
C SER A 137 -2.71 18.49 -0.28
N ASN A 138 -3.30 19.69 -0.39
CA ASN A 138 -4.52 20.04 0.35
C ASN A 138 -5.75 19.21 -0.07
N ALA A 139 -5.87 18.88 -1.35
CA ALA A 139 -6.95 18.03 -1.84
C ALA A 139 -6.81 16.61 -1.29
N VAL A 140 -5.59 16.07 -1.31
CA VAL A 140 -5.29 14.74 -0.74
C VAL A 140 -5.54 14.73 0.76
N LEU A 141 -5.08 15.74 1.51
CA LEU A 141 -5.33 15.85 2.94
C LEU A 141 -6.83 15.96 3.26
N THR A 142 -7.60 16.71 2.46
CA THR A 142 -9.08 16.78 2.59
C THR A 142 -9.72 15.41 2.41
N ARG A 143 -9.30 14.68 1.37
CA ARG A 143 -9.80 13.33 1.08
C ARG A 143 -9.38 12.32 2.15
N LEU A 144 -8.17 12.41 2.68
CA LEU A 144 -7.74 11.59 3.82
C LEU A 144 -8.57 11.91 5.07
N GLN A 145 -8.95 13.17 5.27
CA GLN A 145 -9.76 13.56 6.43
C GLN A 145 -11.17 13.00 6.33
N ALA A 146 -11.74 12.99 5.13
CA ALA A 146 -13.04 12.39 4.85
C ALA A 146 -13.04 10.89 5.21
N LEU A 147 -11.96 10.16 4.92
CA LEU A 147 -11.83 8.73 5.28
C LEU A 147 -11.98 8.49 6.79
N GLY A 148 -11.39 9.34 7.64
CA GLY A 148 -11.51 9.24 9.09
C GLY A 148 -12.93 9.50 9.63
N ARG A 149 -13.83 10.07 8.81
CA ARG A 149 -15.21 10.40 9.17
C ARG A 149 -16.26 9.47 8.56
N LEU A 150 -15.88 8.48 7.76
CA LEU A 150 -16.82 7.58 7.10
C LEU A 150 -17.52 6.66 8.11
N SER A 151 -18.65 7.12 8.67
CA SER A 151 -19.38 6.40 9.71
C SER A 151 -20.31 5.28 9.19
N TYR A 152 -20.59 5.17 7.89
CA TYR A 152 -21.70 4.32 7.42
C TYR A 152 -21.39 3.33 6.28
N ARG A 153 -20.32 3.52 5.50
CA ARG A 153 -19.85 2.54 4.51
C ARG A 153 -18.35 2.75 4.26
N ALA A 154 -17.53 1.89 4.86
CA ALA A 154 -16.10 1.90 4.57
C ALA A 154 -15.88 1.52 3.09
N PRO A 155 -15.03 2.25 2.34
CA PRO A 155 -14.70 1.89 0.97
C PRO A 155 -14.05 0.50 0.95
N ILE A 156 -14.28 -0.23 -0.14
CA ILE A 156 -13.77 -1.59 -0.29
C ILE A 156 -12.24 -1.55 -0.33
N GLY A 157 -11.64 -0.61 -1.06
CA GLY A 157 -10.21 -0.29 -1.05
C GLY A 157 -9.93 1.21 -1.13
N ILE A 158 -8.73 1.62 -0.73
CA ILE A 158 -8.20 2.99 -0.78
C ILE A 158 -6.98 2.96 -1.70
N SER A 159 -6.94 3.82 -2.72
CA SER A 159 -5.81 3.97 -3.63
C SER A 159 -5.02 5.23 -3.31
N LEU A 160 -3.71 5.09 -3.13
CA LEU A 160 -2.78 6.14 -2.76
C LEU A 160 -1.60 6.18 -3.75
N PRO A 161 -1.19 7.38 -4.21
CA PRO A 161 -0.08 7.50 -5.15
C PRO A 161 1.26 7.26 -4.47
N LEU A 162 2.22 6.71 -5.21
CA LEU A 162 3.59 6.53 -4.76
C LEU A 162 4.56 7.16 -5.78
N PRO A 163 5.71 7.70 -5.35
CA PRO A 163 6.69 8.19 -6.29
C PRO A 163 7.31 7.05 -7.09
N ALA A 164 7.62 7.29 -8.37
CA ALA A 164 8.38 6.35 -9.19
C ALA A 164 9.82 6.18 -8.68
N GLU A 165 10.36 7.21 -8.01
CA GLU A 165 11.69 7.20 -7.41
C GLU A 165 11.84 6.05 -6.40
N ARG A 166 12.80 5.17 -6.66
CA ARG A 166 13.01 3.95 -5.87
C ARG A 166 13.27 4.25 -4.39
N GLY A 167 14.02 5.30 -4.08
CA GLY A 167 14.40 5.66 -2.70
C GLY A 167 13.22 6.13 -1.84
N LEU A 168 12.16 6.67 -2.47
CA LEU A 168 11.00 7.23 -1.76
C LEU A 168 9.74 6.38 -1.88
N LYS A 169 9.67 5.44 -2.84
CA LYS A 169 8.48 4.61 -3.08
C LYS A 169 8.02 3.84 -1.84
N ASN A 170 8.93 3.06 -1.24
CA ASN A 170 8.59 2.22 -0.08
C ASN A 170 8.36 3.05 1.20
N PRO A 171 9.20 4.05 1.54
CA PRO A 171 8.93 4.93 2.67
C PRO A 171 7.61 5.69 2.55
N THR A 172 7.24 6.12 1.34
CA THR A 172 5.95 6.80 1.09
C THR A 172 4.77 5.82 1.24
N ALA A 173 4.93 4.56 0.83
CA ALA A 173 3.91 3.54 1.07
C ALA A 173 3.67 3.31 2.57
N ASP A 174 4.76 3.24 3.36
CA ASP A 174 4.67 3.10 4.82
C ASP A 174 4.14 4.36 5.51
N LEU A 175 4.46 5.55 4.98
CA LEU A 175 3.84 6.81 5.41
C LEU A 175 2.33 6.75 5.29
N TRP A 176 1.81 6.31 4.13
CA TRP A 176 0.37 6.20 3.95
C TRP A 176 -0.28 5.16 4.86
N VAL A 177 0.35 4.00 5.05
CA VAL A 177 -0.14 3.00 6.00
C VAL A 177 -0.18 3.58 7.42
N ASN A 178 0.86 4.30 7.84
CA ASN A 178 0.90 5.00 9.13
C ASN A 178 -0.22 6.03 9.24
N TRP A 179 -0.40 6.87 8.22
CA TRP A 179 -1.43 7.90 8.21
C TRP A 179 -2.83 7.29 8.33
N LEU A 180 -3.14 6.26 7.53
CA LEU A 180 -4.42 5.54 7.60
C LEU A 180 -4.64 4.89 8.98
N THR A 181 -3.59 4.32 9.56
CA THR A 181 -3.66 3.73 10.91
C THR A 181 -3.95 4.79 11.97
N ARG A 182 -3.41 6.01 11.81
CA ARG A 182 -3.55 7.10 12.77
C ARG A 182 -4.91 7.79 12.72
N ILE A 183 -5.54 7.85 11.54
CA ILE A 183 -6.87 8.45 11.37
C ILE A 183 -8.01 7.48 11.71
N ASP A 184 -7.73 6.18 11.78
CA ASP A 184 -8.70 5.18 12.24
C ASP A 184 -8.92 5.32 13.76
N PRO A 185 -10.17 5.47 14.23
CA PRO A 185 -10.46 5.65 15.66
C PRO A 185 -9.97 4.51 16.56
N ASN A 186 -9.89 3.29 16.03
CA ASN A 186 -9.40 2.12 16.75
C ASN A 186 -7.89 1.91 16.56
N LYS A 187 -7.21 2.85 15.88
CA LYS A 187 -5.82 2.74 15.43
C LYS A 187 -5.58 1.45 14.65
N ALA A 188 -6.58 1.03 13.87
CA ALA A 188 -6.52 -0.20 13.11
C ALA A 188 -5.66 -0.02 11.85
N VAL A 189 -4.64 -0.86 11.72
CA VAL A 189 -3.87 -1.01 10.49
C VAL A 189 -4.74 -1.63 9.38
N PRO A 190 -4.57 -1.21 8.11
CA PRO A 190 -5.15 -1.89 6.97
C PRO A 190 -4.86 -3.40 7.02
N GLN A 191 -5.87 -4.22 6.74
CA GLN A 191 -5.73 -5.67 6.82
C GLN A 191 -5.01 -6.24 5.59
N ILE A 192 -5.11 -5.55 4.47
CA ILE A 192 -4.37 -5.86 3.24
C ILE A 192 -3.79 -4.55 2.70
N SER A 193 -2.50 -4.53 2.40
CA SER A 193 -1.84 -3.43 1.71
C SER A 193 -1.08 -4.01 0.52
N ILE A 194 -1.26 -3.44 -0.67
CA ILE A 194 -0.66 -3.92 -1.92
C ILE A 194 -0.01 -2.74 -2.63
N LEU A 195 1.31 -2.78 -2.77
CA LEU A 195 2.09 -1.88 -3.60
C LEU A 195 2.19 -2.48 -5.00
N ALA A 196 1.49 -1.89 -5.97
CA ALA A 196 1.62 -2.22 -7.38
C ALA A 196 2.83 -1.47 -7.95
N ASP A 197 3.90 -2.22 -8.26
CA ASP A 197 5.18 -1.68 -8.73
C ASP A 197 5.16 -1.40 -10.24
N ASP A 198 4.24 -0.52 -10.65
CA ASP A 198 4.28 0.09 -11.98
C ASP A 198 5.50 1.02 -12.05
N PHE A 199 6.25 0.92 -13.15
CA PHE A 199 7.43 1.72 -13.41
C PHE A 199 7.10 3.21 -13.49
N MET A 200 5.96 3.57 -14.09
CA MET A 200 5.59 4.97 -14.33
C MET A 200 4.68 5.55 -13.25
N ARG A 201 3.72 4.77 -12.76
CA ARG A 201 2.71 5.25 -11.79
C ARG A 201 2.48 4.22 -10.70
N PRO A 202 3.46 3.97 -9.81
CA PRO A 202 3.28 3.01 -8.74
C PRO A 202 2.19 3.49 -7.77
N ARG A 203 1.39 2.56 -7.26
CA ARG A 203 0.26 2.85 -6.36
C ARG A 203 0.27 1.92 -5.16
N LEU A 204 -0.21 2.42 -4.04
CA LEU A 204 -0.54 1.64 -2.87
C LEU A 204 -2.07 1.46 -2.80
N PHE A 205 -2.51 0.22 -2.66
CA PHE A 205 -3.89 -0.14 -2.41
C PHE A 205 -4.04 -0.68 -0.99
N CYS A 206 -4.85 -0.03 -0.15
CA CYS A 206 -5.11 -0.44 1.22
C CYS A 206 -6.56 -0.89 1.39
N PHE A 207 -6.77 -2.02 2.07
CA PHE A 207 -8.08 -2.61 2.30
C PHE A 207 -8.31 -2.77 3.81
N PRO A 208 -9.35 -2.13 4.38
CA PRO A 208 -9.66 -2.22 5.81
C PRO A 208 -10.10 -3.62 6.26
N SER A 209 -10.57 -4.47 5.34
CA SER A 209 -11.10 -5.80 5.63
C SER A 209 -10.36 -6.91 4.89
N ARG A 210 -10.18 -8.04 5.59
CA ARG A 210 -9.64 -9.28 5.00
C ARG A 210 -10.61 -9.97 4.05
N ASN A 211 -11.90 -9.72 4.25
CA ASN A 211 -12.98 -10.37 3.50
C ASN A 211 -13.37 -9.56 2.25
N THR A 212 -12.57 -8.57 1.88
CA THR A 212 -12.83 -7.75 0.70
C THR A 212 -12.84 -8.61 -0.56
N SER A 213 -14.03 -8.80 -1.13
CA SER A 213 -14.20 -9.33 -2.47
C SER A 213 -13.96 -8.21 -3.48
N GLY A 214 -13.01 -8.39 -4.40
CA GLY A 214 -12.75 -7.39 -5.46
C GLY A 214 -11.36 -6.77 -5.47
N VAL A 215 -10.41 -7.22 -4.63
CA VAL A 215 -9.01 -6.77 -4.66
C VAL A 215 -8.46 -6.69 -6.09
N TYR A 216 -8.61 -7.77 -6.87
CA TYR A 216 -8.17 -7.78 -8.27
C TYR A 216 -8.82 -6.71 -9.14
N ARG A 217 -10.10 -6.37 -8.93
CA ARG A 217 -10.78 -5.31 -9.70
C ARG A 217 -10.22 -3.94 -9.36
N VAL A 218 -10.00 -3.67 -8.08
CA VAL A 218 -9.42 -2.41 -7.60
C VAL A 218 -8.00 -2.25 -8.16
N VAL A 219 -7.15 -3.28 -8.02
CA VAL A 219 -5.75 -3.23 -8.48
C VAL A 219 -5.64 -3.14 -10.02
N THR A 220 -6.60 -3.70 -10.77
CA THR A 220 -6.64 -3.58 -12.25
C THR A 220 -7.34 -2.32 -12.76
N GLY A 221 -7.85 -1.45 -11.88
CA GLY A 221 -8.55 -0.23 -12.28
C GLY A 221 -9.96 -0.44 -12.84
N VAL A 222 -10.56 -1.61 -12.59
CA VAL A 222 -11.89 -2.03 -13.10
C VAL A 222 -12.97 -1.99 -12.00
N GLY A 223 -12.59 -1.64 -10.78
CA GLY A 223 -13.54 -1.41 -9.69
C GLY A 223 -14.49 -0.26 -10.01
N GLU A 224 -15.72 -0.34 -9.52
CA GLU A 224 -16.60 0.84 -9.54
C GLU A 224 -16.07 1.91 -8.57
N HIS A 225 -16.42 3.17 -8.80
CA HIS A 225 -16.03 4.27 -7.89
C HIS A 225 -16.51 4.05 -6.44
N SER A 226 -17.62 3.34 -6.27
CA SER A 226 -18.17 2.92 -4.98
C SER A 226 -17.28 1.91 -4.23
N GLU A 227 -16.34 1.26 -4.93
CA GLU A 227 -15.50 0.19 -4.40
C GLU A 227 -14.06 0.65 -4.16
N ASN A 228 -13.62 1.73 -4.79
CA ASN A 228 -12.27 2.24 -4.64
C ASN A 228 -12.28 3.74 -4.35
N TYR A 229 -11.76 4.09 -3.18
CA TYR A 229 -11.51 5.47 -2.81
C TYR A 229 -10.14 5.90 -3.34
N ASP A 230 -10.09 6.47 -4.54
CA ASP A 230 -8.86 7.03 -5.12
C ASP A 230 -8.64 8.45 -4.62
N VAL A 231 -7.59 8.68 -3.82
CA VAL A 231 -7.30 10.03 -3.28
C VAL A 231 -6.96 11.05 -4.37
N LEU A 232 -6.72 10.61 -5.60
CA LEU A 232 -6.48 11.45 -6.77
C LEU A 232 -7.67 11.49 -7.74
N ALA A 233 -8.82 10.89 -7.40
CA ALA A 233 -9.98 10.96 -8.28
C ALA A 233 -10.39 12.42 -8.53
N PRO A 234 -10.97 12.72 -9.71
CA PRO A 234 -11.30 14.10 -10.05
C PRO A 234 -12.34 14.67 -9.08
N PHE A 235 -12.38 16.00 -8.97
CA PHE A 235 -13.17 16.68 -7.95
C PHE A 235 -14.68 16.45 -8.05
N ASP A 236 -15.20 16.21 -9.26
CA ASP A 236 -16.60 15.85 -9.51
C ASP A 236 -16.99 14.48 -8.90
N ALA A 237 -16.02 13.61 -8.66
CA ALA A 237 -16.22 12.31 -8.03
C ALA A 237 -16.30 12.39 -6.50
N PHE A 238 -16.00 13.55 -5.91
CA PHE A 238 -16.06 13.76 -4.47
C PHE A 238 -17.11 14.81 -4.13
N ASP A 239 -17.96 14.49 -3.16
CA ASP A 239 -18.85 15.48 -2.57
C ASP A 239 -18.03 16.43 -1.69
N GLU A 240 -17.49 17.50 -2.28
CA GLU A 240 -16.58 18.47 -1.65
C GLU A 240 -17.21 19.39 -0.60
N HIS A 241 -18.40 19.07 -0.06
CA HIS A 241 -19.04 19.86 1.01
C HIS A 241 -18.28 19.80 2.37
N HIS A 242 -17.02 19.41 2.34
CA HIS A 242 -16.08 19.41 3.43
C HIS A 242 -15.71 20.87 3.77
N ARG A 243 -16.05 21.30 4.99
CA ARG A 243 -15.69 22.62 5.52
C ARG A 243 -14.20 22.90 5.27
N GLY A 244 -13.88 24.09 4.77
CA GLY A 244 -12.50 24.54 4.57
C GLY A 244 -11.67 24.32 5.84
N HIS A 245 -10.74 23.38 5.77
CA HIS A 245 -9.85 23.05 6.86
C HIS A 245 -8.50 23.71 6.63
N VAL A 246 -7.98 24.37 7.67
CA VAL A 246 -6.59 24.83 7.66
C VAL A 246 -5.72 23.62 7.95
N PHE A 247 -5.05 23.10 6.92
CA PHE A 247 -4.11 22.00 7.07
C PHE A 247 -2.78 22.49 7.68
N PRO A 248 -2.02 21.59 8.33
CA PRO A 248 -0.69 21.91 8.80
C PRO A 248 0.20 22.37 7.64
N ASP A 249 1.19 23.21 7.97
CA ASP A 249 2.20 23.65 7.02
C ASP A 249 2.96 22.44 6.43
N ILE A 250 3.00 22.37 5.10
CA ILE A 250 3.60 21.25 4.35
C ILE A 250 5.13 21.20 4.49
N ASP A 251 5.74 22.28 4.97
CA ASP A 251 7.18 22.41 5.22
C ASP A 251 7.60 21.84 6.57
N ARG A 252 6.64 21.42 7.40
CA ARG A 252 6.94 20.76 8.67
C ARG A 252 7.34 19.30 8.46
N PRO A 253 8.12 18.72 9.39
CA PRO A 253 8.38 17.29 9.41
C PRO A 253 7.09 16.47 9.36
N LEU A 254 7.11 15.36 8.62
CA LEU A 254 5.94 14.50 8.42
C LEU A 254 5.30 14.05 9.74
N TYR A 255 6.09 13.76 10.78
CA TYR A 255 5.54 13.37 12.08
C TYR A 255 4.64 14.48 12.68
N ASP A 256 5.06 15.75 12.62
CA ASP A 256 4.31 16.91 13.15
C ASP A 256 3.05 17.17 12.32
N VAL A 257 3.14 16.98 10.99
CA VAL A 257 1.97 17.09 10.10
C VAL A 257 0.93 16.02 10.43
N ILE A 258 1.33 14.76 10.60
CA ILE A 258 0.42 13.65 10.91
C ILE A 258 -0.25 13.86 12.28
N ASP A 259 0.54 14.18 13.31
CA ASP A 259 0.01 14.34 14.67
C ASP A 259 -1.02 15.48 14.72
N ARG A 260 -0.70 16.66 14.16
CA ARG A 260 -1.66 17.78 14.08
C ARG A 260 -2.89 17.47 13.25
N PHE A 261 -2.73 16.69 12.18
CA PHE A 261 -3.85 16.27 11.34
C PHE A 261 -4.84 15.41 12.14
N VAL A 262 -4.31 14.49 12.95
CA VAL A 262 -5.10 13.59 13.80
C VAL A 262 -5.72 14.34 14.98
N ASP A 263 -5.00 15.24 15.63
CA ASP A 263 -5.54 16.06 16.72
C ASP A 263 -6.77 16.87 16.27
N VAL A 264 -6.77 17.38 15.03
CA VAL A 264 -7.91 18.08 14.43
C VAL A 264 -9.11 17.16 14.19
N LEU A 265 -8.89 15.86 13.96
CA LEU A 265 -9.97 14.87 13.88
C LEU A 265 -10.57 14.61 15.26
N ASP A 266 -9.73 14.40 16.28
CA ASP A 266 -10.17 14.09 17.64
C ASP A 266 -10.98 15.23 18.28
N LEU A 267 -10.56 16.48 18.08
CA LEU A 267 -11.26 17.68 18.59
C LEU A 267 -12.68 17.86 18.04
N LYS A 268 -13.04 17.18 16.94
CA LYS A 268 -14.35 17.30 16.28
C LYS A 268 -15.26 16.07 16.49
N SER A 269 -14.85 15.13 17.34
CA SER A 269 -15.61 13.90 17.64
C SER A 269 -16.74 14.07 18.67
N VAL A 270 -17.15 15.32 18.97
CA VAL A 270 -18.25 15.67 19.90
C VAL A 270 -19.55 15.96 19.16
#